data_AF-A0A8H6ZGA2-F1
#
_entry.id   AF-A0A8H6ZGA2-F1
#
_cell.length_a   1.000
_cell.length_b   1.000
_cell.length_c   1.000
_cell.angle_alpha   90.00
_cell.angle_beta   90.00
_cell.angle_gamma   90.00
#
_symmetry.space_group_name_H-M   'P 1'
#
loop_
_entity.id
_entity.type
_entity.pdbx_description
1 polymer ?
#
loop_
_entity_poly.entity_id
_entity_poly.type
_entity_poly.pdbx_seq_one_letter_code
_entity_poly.pdbx_strand_id
1 'polypeptide(L)'
;MKLISHTLVTLALYALSSSAVPATSPANALEKRAENCKITGNLARCRRSASTSATIFGEFAAGTTHSFSCWTIGSDGNIWDRTTITLESGKVNCFVSDTLVAGPCPSGLPEC
;
A
#
# COMPACT_ATOMS: atom_id res chain seq x y z
N MET A 1 -43.84 49.20 23.55
CA MET A 1 -44.72 49.58 22.44
C MET A 1 -43.97 49.47 21.12
N LYS A 2 -44.19 48.36 20.38
CA LYS A 2 -44.32 48.28 18.92
C LYS A 2 -44.38 46.79 18.55
N LEU A 3 -45.62 46.32 18.33
CA LEU A 3 -45.89 45.33 17.29
C LEU A 3 -45.37 45.93 15.95
N ILE A 4 -45.02 45.21 14.89
CA ILE A 4 -45.79 44.31 14.02
C ILE A 4 -44.66 43.75 13.09
N SER A 5 -44.57 42.51 12.64
CA SER A 5 -45.40 41.98 11.56
C SER A 5 -44.98 40.56 11.17
N HIS A 6 -45.93 39.65 11.34
CA HIS A 6 -46.20 38.40 10.63
C HIS A 6 -45.42 38.12 9.34
N THR A 7 -44.86 36.93 9.26
CA THR A 7 -44.87 36.13 8.03
C THR A 7 -45.02 34.65 8.41
N LEU A 8 -46.19 34.08 8.08
CA LEU A 8 -46.50 32.66 8.12
C LEU A 8 -45.73 31.96 7.00
N VAL A 9 -44.91 30.95 7.29
CA VAL A 9 -44.47 29.98 6.27
C VAL A 9 -44.36 28.58 6.92
N THR A 10 -45.42 27.81 6.65
CA THR A 10 -45.45 26.37 6.35
C THR A 10 -44.52 25.39 7.07
N LEU A 11 -45.16 24.56 7.87
CA LEU A 11 -44.74 23.22 8.27
C LEU A 11 -44.47 22.35 7.03
N ALA A 12 -43.24 21.86 6.84
CA ALA A 12 -42.96 20.76 5.93
C ALA A 12 -42.42 19.59 6.76
N LEU A 13 -43.19 18.51 6.77
CA LEU A 13 -42.91 17.26 7.47
C LEU A 13 -41.66 16.57 6.90
N TYR A 14 -40.92 15.96 7.81
CA TYR A 14 -39.74 15.13 7.60
C TYR A 14 -39.94 14.04 6.52
N ALA A 15 -39.00 13.97 5.58
CA ALA A 15 -38.61 12.72 4.95
C ALA A 15 -37.16 12.41 5.38
N LEU A 16 -36.98 11.45 6.28
CA LEU A 16 -35.69 10.86 6.63
C LEU A 16 -35.22 10.00 5.44
N SER A 17 -34.63 10.63 4.43
CA SER A 17 -33.72 9.93 3.53
C SER A 17 -32.36 9.84 4.25
N SER A 18 -32.07 8.71 4.87
CA SER A 18 -30.72 8.35 5.28
C SER A 18 -29.86 8.11 4.04
N SER A 19 -29.47 9.19 3.36
CA SER A 19 -28.36 9.15 2.44
C SER A 19 -27.10 9.07 3.30
N ALA A 20 -26.57 7.86 3.45
CA ALA A 20 -25.20 7.68 3.88
C ALA A 20 -24.34 8.65 3.06
N VAL A 21 -23.72 9.61 3.75
CA VAL A 21 -22.70 10.44 3.14
C VAL A 21 -21.68 9.49 2.52
N PRO A 22 -21.37 9.57 1.21
CA PRO A 22 -20.11 9.01 0.78
C PRO A 22 -19.06 9.79 1.57
N ALA A 23 -18.42 9.11 2.51
CA ALA A 23 -17.26 9.66 3.17
C ALA A 23 -16.22 9.87 2.06
N THR A 24 -16.15 11.09 1.57
CA THR A 24 -15.00 11.61 0.83
C THR A 24 -13.83 11.60 1.80
N SER A 25 -13.20 10.43 1.94
CA SER A 25 -11.86 10.34 2.52
C SER A 25 -10.90 11.00 1.52
N PRO A 26 -10.02 11.92 1.96
CA PRO A 26 -9.17 12.67 1.05
C PRO A 26 -8.25 11.72 0.27
N ALA A 27 -8.56 11.54 -1.01
CA ALA A 27 -7.67 10.92 -1.98
C ALA A 27 -6.50 11.87 -2.25
N ASN A 28 -5.53 11.90 -1.34
CA ASN A 28 -4.20 12.49 -1.51
C ASN A 28 -3.20 11.80 -0.56
N ALA A 29 -3.19 10.47 -0.53
CA ALA A 29 -1.94 9.75 -0.36
C ALA A 29 -1.41 9.54 -1.78
N LEU A 30 -0.14 9.88 -2.02
CA LEU A 30 0.56 9.46 -3.23
C LEU A 30 0.73 7.93 -3.13
N GLU A 31 -0.36 7.18 -3.33
CA GLU A 31 -0.35 5.72 -3.36
C GLU A 31 0.30 5.31 -4.66
N LYS A 32 1.63 5.39 -4.68
CA LYS A 32 2.37 4.78 -5.77
C LYS A 32 2.07 3.28 -5.71
N ARG A 33 1.40 2.81 -6.77
CA ARG A 33 0.95 1.42 -6.90
C ARG A 33 2.16 0.50 -6.98
N ALA A 34 1.94 -0.77 -6.67
CA ALA A 34 2.98 -1.78 -6.82
C ALA A 34 3.54 -1.78 -8.25
N GLU A 35 4.86 -1.81 -8.38
CA GLU A 35 5.58 -1.72 -9.63
C GLU A 35 6.22 -3.06 -9.98
N ASN A 36 6.30 -3.37 -11.28
CA ASN A 36 6.97 -4.57 -11.75
C ASN A 36 8.47 -4.31 -11.89
N CYS A 37 9.26 -4.97 -11.05
CA CYS A 37 10.72 -4.83 -11.01
C CYS A 37 11.37 -6.16 -11.41
N LYS A 38 12.58 -6.11 -11.97
CA LYS A 38 13.33 -7.29 -12.44
C LYS A 38 14.35 -7.72 -11.39
N ILE A 39 14.40 -9.01 -11.09
CA ILE A 39 15.44 -9.59 -10.25
C ILE A 39 16.75 -9.67 -11.04
N THR A 40 17.82 -9.10 -10.49
CA THR A 40 19.16 -9.11 -11.10
C THR A 40 20.15 -9.98 -10.35
N GLY A 41 19.93 -10.21 -9.05
CA GLY A 41 20.73 -11.15 -8.28
C GLY A 41 20.58 -12.58 -8.80
N ASN A 42 21.67 -13.36 -8.79
CA ASN A 42 21.66 -14.78 -9.17
C ASN A 42 20.62 -15.60 -8.37
N LEU A 43 20.35 -15.21 -7.12
CA LEU A 43 19.33 -15.83 -6.27
C LEU A 43 18.81 -14.80 -5.26
N ALA A 44 17.64 -14.23 -5.51
CA ALA A 44 17.03 -13.27 -4.60
C ALA A 44 16.08 -13.98 -3.63
N ARG A 45 16.28 -13.77 -2.32
CA ARG A 45 15.50 -14.43 -1.27
C ARG A 45 14.40 -13.52 -0.76
N CYS A 46 13.17 -14.03 -0.82
CA CYS A 46 11.96 -13.47 -0.23
C CYS A 46 11.90 -13.86 1.24
N ARG A 47 12.09 -12.90 2.15
CA ARG A 47 12.21 -13.14 3.59
C ARG A 47 11.02 -12.63 4.38
N ARG A 48 10.72 -13.27 5.52
CA ARG A 48 9.59 -12.94 6.40
C ARG A 48 9.62 -11.51 6.93
N SER A 49 10.80 -10.97 7.17
CA SER A 49 11.02 -9.58 7.61
C SER A 49 12.22 -8.97 6.89
N ALA A 50 12.32 -7.65 6.93
CA ALA A 50 13.42 -6.87 6.37
C ALA A 50 14.71 -7.08 7.20
N SER A 51 15.34 -8.24 7.02
CA SER A 51 16.61 -8.62 7.65
C SER A 51 17.23 -9.82 6.96
N THR A 52 18.56 -9.81 6.82
CA THR A 52 19.35 -10.93 6.31
C THR A 52 19.26 -12.19 7.19
N SER A 53 18.89 -12.04 8.46
CA SER A 53 18.69 -13.14 9.42
C SER A 53 17.28 -13.75 9.39
N ALA A 54 16.32 -13.12 8.71
CA ALA A 54 14.92 -13.54 8.72
C ALA A 54 14.69 -14.85 7.94
N THR A 55 13.66 -15.60 8.34
CA THR A 55 13.23 -16.82 7.64
C THR A 55 12.96 -16.56 6.16
N ILE A 56 13.41 -17.47 5.30
CA ILE A 56 13.17 -17.41 3.85
C ILE A 56 11.83 -18.10 3.55
N PHE A 57 10.95 -17.40 2.85
CA PHE A 57 9.68 -17.94 2.34
C PHE A 57 9.79 -18.45 0.90
N GLY A 58 10.72 -17.91 0.12
CA GLY A 58 10.94 -18.35 -1.26
C GLY A 58 12.13 -17.67 -1.89
N GLU A 59 12.40 -18.05 -3.13
CA GLU A 59 13.51 -17.54 -3.93
C GLU A 59 13.01 -17.15 -5.32
N PHE A 60 13.60 -16.10 -5.87
CA PHE A 60 13.40 -15.67 -7.24
C PHE A 60 14.68 -15.91 -8.04
N ALA A 61 14.52 -16.48 -9.22
CA ALA A 61 15.61 -16.64 -10.17
C ALA A 61 16.00 -15.29 -10.79
N ALA A 62 17.26 -15.17 -11.21
CA ALA A 62 17.70 -14.02 -11.98
C ALA A 62 16.85 -13.86 -13.25
N GLY A 63 16.49 -12.62 -13.56
CA GLY A 63 15.69 -12.27 -14.71
C GLY A 63 14.18 -12.34 -14.50
N THR A 64 13.70 -12.86 -13.37
CA THR A 64 12.28 -12.85 -13.03
C THR A 64 11.78 -11.40 -12.87
N THR A 65 10.67 -11.07 -13.52
CA THR A 65 9.93 -9.83 -13.25
C THR A 65 8.86 -10.12 -12.19
N HIS A 66 8.83 -9.33 -11.12
CA HIS A 66 7.89 -9.50 -10.02
C HIS A 66 7.40 -8.15 -9.51
N SER A 67 6.21 -8.13 -8.89
CA SER A 67 5.59 -6.88 -8.41
C SER A 67 6.03 -6.56 -6.99
N PHE A 68 6.47 -5.33 -6.74
CA PHE A 68 6.90 -4.83 -5.43
C PHE A 68 6.10 -3.59 -5.03
N SER A 69 5.76 -3.46 -3.76
CA SER A 69 4.77 -2.48 -3.28
C SER A 69 5.38 -1.26 -2.58
N CYS A 70 6.46 -1.43 -1.83
CA CYS A 70 7.10 -0.38 -1.04
C CYS A 70 8.51 -0.81 -0.63
N TRP A 71 9.34 0.12 -0.14
CA TRP A 71 10.66 -0.17 0.43
C TRP A 71 10.71 0.17 1.92
N THR A 72 11.62 -0.43 2.67
CA THR A 72 11.85 -0.08 4.09
C THR A 72 13.30 -0.31 4.49
N ILE A 73 13.76 0.35 5.56
CA ILE A 73 15.05 0.05 6.18
C ILE A 73 14.86 -1.11 7.17
N GLY A 74 15.60 -2.18 6.93
CA GLY A 74 15.58 -3.38 7.77
C GLY A 74 16.22 -3.16 9.14
N SER A 75 15.99 -4.11 10.05
CA SER A 75 16.68 -4.11 11.35
C SER A 75 18.19 -4.29 11.24
N ASP A 76 18.66 -4.70 10.06
CA ASP A 76 20.08 -4.81 9.70
C ASP A 76 20.63 -3.57 8.97
N GLY A 77 19.84 -2.50 8.85
CA GLY A 77 20.23 -1.24 8.21
C GLY A 77 20.22 -1.26 6.68
N ASN A 78 19.87 -2.39 6.06
CA ASN A 78 19.78 -2.52 4.61
C ASN A 78 18.41 -2.05 4.09
N ILE A 79 18.34 -1.71 2.80
CA ILE A 79 17.06 -1.42 2.13
C ILE A 79 16.44 -2.72 1.63
N TRP A 80 15.13 -2.85 1.85
CA TRP A 80 14.34 -4.03 1.52
C TRP A 80 13.05 -3.65 0.80
N ASP A 81 12.81 -4.28 -0.36
CA ASP A 81 11.57 -4.14 -1.11
C ASP A 81 10.54 -5.17 -0.65
N ARG A 82 9.35 -4.70 -0.28
CA ARG A 82 8.21 -5.55 0.08
C ARG A 82 7.50 -6.04 -1.17
N THR A 83 7.16 -7.33 -1.18
CA THR A 83 6.29 -7.94 -2.17
C THR A 83 5.34 -8.93 -1.49
N THR A 84 4.33 -9.39 -2.24
CA THR A 84 3.45 -10.48 -1.84
C THR A 84 3.73 -11.70 -2.73
N ILE A 85 3.87 -12.87 -2.11
CA ILE A 85 3.95 -14.16 -2.80
C ILE A 85 2.81 -15.07 -2.37
N THR A 86 2.55 -16.12 -3.15
CA THR A 86 1.56 -17.15 -2.83
C THR A 86 2.30 -18.41 -2.37
N LEU A 87 1.99 -18.88 -1.18
CA LEU A 87 2.38 -20.18 -0.63
C LEU A 87 1.15 -21.09 -0.55
N GLU A 88 1.34 -22.37 -0.23
CA GLU A 88 0.24 -23.32 0.00
C GLU A 88 -0.74 -22.82 1.09
N SER A 89 -0.22 -22.12 2.10
CA SER A 89 -1.01 -21.52 3.18
C SER A 89 -1.68 -20.19 2.81
N GLY A 90 -1.49 -19.70 1.58
CA GLY A 90 -2.08 -18.47 1.07
C GLY A 90 -1.04 -17.39 0.75
N LYS A 91 -1.54 -16.15 0.58
CA LYS A 91 -0.71 -15.00 0.25
C LYS A 91 0.01 -14.48 1.48
N VAL A 92 1.32 -14.26 1.37
CA VAL A 92 2.14 -13.68 2.43
C VAL A 92 2.99 -12.54 1.91
N ASN A 93 3.21 -11.54 2.75
CA ASN A 93 4.18 -10.50 2.47
C ASN A 93 5.58 -10.99 2.80
N CYS A 94 6.54 -10.56 2.00
CA CYS A 94 7.94 -10.79 2.23
C CYS A 94 8.78 -9.63 1.72
N PHE A 95 10.07 -9.71 2.01
CA PHE A 95 11.04 -8.67 1.75
C PHE A 95 12.20 -9.25 0.94
N VAL A 96 12.59 -8.57 -0.12
CA VAL A 96 13.75 -8.89 -0.96
C VAL A 96 14.76 -7.76 -0.80
N SER A 97 16.05 -8.08 -0.75
CA SER A 97 17.08 -7.04 -0.69
C SER A 97 17.04 -6.21 -1.97
N ASP A 98 16.98 -4.90 -1.79
CA ASP A 98 16.98 -3.88 -2.83
C ASP A 98 18.13 -4.05 -3.85
N THR A 99 19.30 -4.45 -3.36
CA THR A 99 20.51 -4.71 -4.16
C THR A 99 20.36 -5.81 -5.21
N LEU A 100 19.30 -6.63 -5.12
CA LEU A 100 19.03 -7.75 -6.03
C LEU A 100 17.87 -7.46 -7.00
N VAL A 101 17.37 -6.21 -6.99
CA VAL A 101 16.25 -5.73 -7.81
C VAL A 101 16.75 -4.60 -8.72
N ALA A 102 16.31 -4.59 -9.97
CA ALA A 102 16.58 -3.51 -10.93
C ALA A 102 15.41 -3.30 -11.90
N GLY A 103 15.55 -2.37 -12.84
CA GLY A 103 14.42 -1.87 -13.64
C GLY A 103 13.79 -0.68 -12.92
N PRO A 104 12.50 -0.34 -13.09
CA PRO A 104 11.94 0.88 -12.50
C PRO A 104 11.95 0.93 -10.95
N CYS A 105 12.56 -0.04 -10.26
CA CYS A 105 12.83 -0.04 -8.81
C CYS A 105 14.33 -0.37 -8.58
N PRO A 106 15.06 0.37 -7.71
CA PRO A 106 14.59 1.20 -6.59
C PRO A 106 15.05 2.67 -6.64
N SER A 107 14.14 3.54 -7.08
CA SER A 107 14.06 4.97 -6.71
C SER A 107 12.61 5.49 -6.83
N GLY A 108 11.67 4.55 -6.96
CA GLY A 108 10.29 4.82 -7.30
C GLY A 108 9.32 3.90 -6.57
N LEU A 109 9.64 3.34 -5.42
CA LEU A 109 8.61 2.75 -4.55
C LEU A 109 8.34 3.73 -3.40
N PRO A 110 7.11 3.78 -2.86
CA PRO A 110 6.86 4.52 -1.64
C PRO A 110 7.54 3.80 -0.46
N GLU A 111 7.84 4.52 0.61
CA GLU A 111 8.30 3.91 1.86
C GLU A 111 7.12 3.11 2.49
N CYS A 112 7.43 1.94 3.06
CA CYS A 112 6.52 1.18 3.91
C CYS A 112 6.46 1.82 5.31
#